data_AF-A0A419YN67-F1
#
_entry.id   AF-A0A419YN67-F1
#
_cell.length_a   1.000
_cell.length_b   1.000
_cell.length_c   1.000
_cell.angle_alpha   90.00
_cell.angle_beta   90.00
_cell.angle_gamma   90.00
#
_symmetry.space_group_name_H-M   'P 1'
#
loop_
_entity.id
_entity.type
_entity.pdbx_description
1 polymer ?
#
loop_
_entity_poly.entity_id
_entity_poly.type
_entity_poly.pdbx_seq_one_letter_code
_entity_poly.pdbx_strand_id
1 'polypeptide(L)'
;MPGQSRRGAARAAPIYVELRIRTDLDRLWELTQRPWLHQRWDARFSRIEYADAAAEPVRFRYRLGLRRGPALTGVGVTTAQRERADGSRVSALRFASDSGWSPLQEGAGYWRYLTADGGSGVTFVTGYDYRSWRWPGGAWCDRWVVRPLVGWLTAWSFDRLRLWAERGVTPERALGHGLAEVAARIGVAALVGPAVGAGAVGLLTGFAVLVLSACVPPSAVTPAARRCRRRARRDSVGRAAARPPRLLNSLELP
;
A
#
# COMPACT_ATOMS: atom_id res chain seq x y z
N MET A 1 -19.55 18.43 -41.55
CA MET A 1 -20.09 18.26 -40.18
C MET A 1 -19.01 17.59 -39.33
N PRO A 2 -18.36 18.29 -38.39
CA PRO A 2 -17.17 17.79 -37.72
C PRO A 2 -17.53 16.69 -36.70
N GLY A 3 -16.81 15.57 -36.79
CA GLY A 3 -16.91 14.45 -35.88
C GLY A 3 -16.56 14.86 -34.46
N GLN A 4 -17.52 14.64 -33.55
CA GLN A 4 -17.32 14.81 -32.12
C GLN A 4 -16.18 13.89 -31.66
N SER A 5 -15.10 14.52 -31.21
CA SER A 5 -14.05 13.90 -30.41
C SER A 5 -14.68 13.07 -29.30
N ARG A 6 -14.55 11.74 -29.37
CA ARG A 6 -14.78 10.87 -28.22
C ARG A 6 -13.79 11.30 -27.15
N ARG A 7 -14.25 12.13 -26.20
CA ARG A 7 -13.52 12.42 -24.96
C ARG A 7 -13.19 11.07 -24.33
N GLY A 8 -11.96 10.62 -24.48
CA GLY A 8 -11.48 9.40 -23.83
C GLY A 8 -11.79 9.53 -22.35
N ALA A 9 -12.54 8.56 -21.80
CA ALA A 9 -12.82 8.51 -20.37
C ALA A 9 -11.49 8.69 -19.63
N ALA A 10 -11.37 9.73 -18.81
CA ALA A 10 -10.13 10.05 -18.11
C ALA A 10 -9.66 8.80 -17.36
N ARG A 11 -8.53 8.23 -17.81
CA ARG A 11 -7.92 7.05 -17.20
C ARG A 11 -7.72 7.33 -15.72
N ALA A 12 -8.15 6.41 -14.86
CA ALA A 12 -8.02 6.59 -13.43
C ALA A 12 -6.54 6.79 -13.06
N ALA A 13 -6.28 7.70 -12.13
CA ALA A 13 -4.91 8.04 -11.76
C ALA A 13 -4.16 6.79 -11.23
N PRO A 14 -2.86 6.67 -11.53
CA PRO A 14 -2.03 5.62 -10.93
C PRO A 14 -1.99 5.78 -9.41
N ILE A 15 -1.78 4.67 -8.71
CA ILE A 15 -1.61 4.68 -7.26
C ILE A 15 -0.18 5.11 -6.95
N TYR A 16 -0.05 6.11 -6.08
CA TYR A 16 1.24 6.60 -5.58
C TYR A 16 1.21 6.61 -4.06
N VAL A 17 2.27 6.10 -3.43
CA VAL A 17 2.48 6.21 -1.99
C VAL A 17 3.94 6.51 -1.72
N GLU A 18 4.19 7.46 -0.84
CA GLU A 18 5.52 7.87 -0.39
C GLU A 18 5.54 8.00 1.13
N LEU A 19 6.61 7.47 1.74
CA LEU A 19 6.87 7.61 3.16
C LEU A 19 8.36 7.78 3.42
N ARG A 20 8.69 8.65 4.37
CA ARG A 20 10.04 8.80 4.90
C ARG A 20 10.24 7.82 6.05
N ILE A 21 11.30 7.02 6.00
CA ILE A 21 11.63 5.99 6.99
C ILE A 21 13.05 6.24 7.53
N ARG A 22 13.18 6.44 8.83
CA ARG A 22 14.46 6.59 9.54
C ARG A 22 15.11 5.22 9.77
N THR A 23 15.70 4.70 8.70
CA THR A 23 16.43 3.42 8.65
C THR A 23 17.50 3.53 7.57
N ASP A 24 18.48 2.63 7.58
CA ASP A 24 19.45 2.53 6.51
C ASP A 24 18.87 1.82 5.26
N LEU A 25 19.54 2.02 4.14
CA LEU A 25 19.09 1.55 2.83
C LEU A 25 19.13 0.02 2.71
N ASP A 26 20.08 -0.64 3.35
CA ASP A 26 20.22 -2.09 3.32
C ASP A 26 19.14 -2.78 4.12
N ARG A 27 18.83 -2.28 5.31
CA ARG A 27 17.75 -2.79 6.13
C ARG A 27 16.41 -2.68 5.41
N LEU A 28 16.10 -1.52 4.84
CA LEU A 28 14.85 -1.34 4.10
C LEU A 28 14.79 -2.22 2.86
N TRP A 29 15.90 -2.36 2.13
CA TRP A 29 16.00 -3.26 0.98
C TRP A 29 15.72 -4.71 1.37
N GLU A 30 16.34 -5.20 2.45
CA GLU A 30 16.13 -6.54 2.97
C GLU A 30 14.65 -6.79 3.30
N LEU A 31 14.03 -5.89 4.08
CA LEU A 31 12.64 -6.00 4.52
C LEU A 31 11.63 -6.01 3.36
N THR A 32 11.99 -5.41 2.23
CA THR A 32 11.11 -5.25 1.08
C THR A 32 11.36 -6.29 -0.01
N GLN A 33 12.60 -6.72 -0.21
CA GLN A 33 12.96 -7.65 -1.30
C GLN A 33 12.92 -9.13 -0.89
N ARG A 34 12.96 -9.47 0.41
CA ARG A 34 12.81 -10.86 0.87
C ARG A 34 11.33 -11.23 1.01
N PRO A 35 10.79 -12.22 0.25
CA PRO A 35 9.35 -12.55 0.25
C PRO A 35 8.78 -12.84 1.64
N TRP A 36 9.52 -13.60 2.47
CA TRP A 36 9.08 -13.98 3.81
C TRP A 36 9.06 -12.81 4.80
N LEU A 37 9.79 -11.72 4.53
CA LEU A 37 9.71 -10.48 5.30
C LEU A 37 8.61 -9.57 4.72
N HIS A 38 8.54 -9.47 3.39
CA HIS A 38 7.55 -8.63 2.67
C HIS A 38 6.12 -8.99 3.06
N GLN A 39 5.77 -10.27 2.98
CA GLN A 39 4.41 -10.76 3.30
C GLN A 39 3.98 -10.52 4.77
N ARG A 40 4.91 -10.14 5.66
CA ARG A 40 4.57 -9.86 7.07
C ARG A 40 3.97 -8.48 7.23
N TRP A 41 4.50 -7.47 6.53
CA TRP A 41 4.07 -6.08 6.69
C TRP A 41 3.05 -5.63 5.65
N ASP A 42 3.08 -6.19 4.44
CA ASP A 42 2.18 -5.79 3.36
C ASP A 42 0.80 -6.42 3.52
N ALA A 43 -0.20 -5.61 3.89
CA ALA A 43 -1.56 -6.09 4.11
C ALA A 43 -2.28 -6.50 2.83
N ARG A 44 -1.70 -6.22 1.65
CA ARG A 44 -2.26 -6.66 0.37
C ARG A 44 -1.96 -8.14 0.13
N PHE A 45 -0.78 -8.63 0.54
CA PHE A 45 -0.30 -9.97 0.25
C PHE A 45 -0.34 -10.86 1.50
N SER A 46 -0.92 -12.05 1.38
CA SER A 46 -0.79 -13.10 2.41
C SER A 46 0.33 -14.08 2.12
N ARG A 47 0.72 -14.25 0.85
CA ARG A 47 1.82 -15.12 0.45
C ARG A 47 2.49 -14.60 -0.83
N ILE A 48 3.81 -14.70 -0.87
CA ILE A 48 4.64 -14.43 -2.05
C ILE A 48 5.67 -15.56 -2.16
N GLU A 49 5.73 -16.20 -3.32
CA GLU A 49 6.62 -17.33 -3.58
C GLU A 49 7.42 -17.06 -4.83
N TYR A 50 8.74 -17.05 -4.71
CA TYR A 50 9.64 -16.96 -5.87
C TYR A 50 9.86 -18.35 -6.43
N ALA A 51 9.78 -18.48 -7.75
CA ALA A 51 10.06 -19.75 -8.43
C ALA A 51 11.56 -20.07 -8.35
N ASP A 52 12.39 -19.11 -8.72
CA ASP A 52 13.82 -19.12 -8.51
C ASP A 52 14.25 -17.70 -8.13
N ALA A 53 14.83 -17.54 -6.93
CA ALA A 53 15.26 -16.25 -6.42
C ALA A 53 16.59 -15.78 -7.04
N ALA A 54 17.34 -16.66 -7.71
CA ALA A 54 18.59 -16.34 -8.40
C ALA A 54 18.37 -15.93 -9.87
N ALA A 55 17.18 -16.18 -10.43
CA ALA A 55 16.85 -15.83 -11.80
C ALA A 55 16.73 -14.31 -11.99
N GLU A 56 17.11 -13.81 -13.18
CA GLU A 56 16.88 -12.43 -13.57
C GLU A 56 16.18 -12.37 -14.95
N PRO A 57 14.92 -11.91 -15.02
CA PRO A 57 14.08 -11.45 -13.92
C PRO A 57 13.48 -12.61 -13.07
N VAL A 58 13.16 -12.32 -11.81
CA VAL A 58 12.56 -13.28 -10.87
C VAL A 58 11.07 -13.45 -11.17
N ARG A 59 10.63 -14.70 -11.40
CA ARG A 59 9.20 -15.04 -11.48
C ARG A 59 8.65 -15.38 -10.10
N PHE A 60 7.44 -14.93 -9.81
CA PHE A 60 6.78 -15.18 -8.53
C PHE A 60 5.30 -15.47 -8.67
N ARG A 61 4.75 -16.20 -7.70
CA ARG A 61 3.31 -16.33 -7.46
C ARG A 61 2.93 -15.53 -6.22
N TYR A 62 1.74 -14.96 -6.24
CA TYR A 62 1.22 -14.21 -5.10
C TYR A 62 -0.19 -14.64 -4.73
N ARG A 63 -0.52 -14.42 -3.45
CA ARG A 63 -1.86 -14.54 -2.89
C ARG A 63 -2.22 -13.26 -2.15
N LEU A 64 -3.36 -12.65 -2.49
CA LEU A 64 -3.95 -11.51 -1.81
C LEU A 64 -5.11 -11.95 -0.93
N GLY A 65 -5.34 -11.24 0.18
CA GLY A 65 -6.46 -11.47 1.09
C GLY A 65 -6.09 -12.19 2.38
N LEU A 66 -7.09 -12.65 3.12
CA LEU A 66 -6.93 -13.30 4.43
C LEU A 66 -6.17 -14.63 4.29
N ARG A 67 -5.33 -14.96 5.29
CA ARG A 67 -4.58 -16.23 5.32
C ARG A 67 -5.50 -17.46 5.28
N ARG A 68 -6.69 -17.37 5.88
CA ARG A 68 -7.71 -18.42 5.92
C ARG A 68 -9.04 -17.86 5.40
N GLY A 69 -9.15 -17.74 4.08
CA GLY A 69 -10.35 -17.22 3.42
C GLY A 69 -10.22 -17.15 1.90
N PRO A 70 -11.24 -16.61 1.20
CA PRO A 70 -11.19 -16.33 -0.22
C PRO A 70 -9.95 -15.51 -0.54
N ALA A 71 -9.26 -15.87 -1.61
CA ALA A 71 -8.05 -15.19 -2.00
C ALA A 71 -8.00 -14.98 -3.50
N LEU A 72 -7.37 -13.88 -3.87
CA LEU A 72 -7.03 -13.59 -5.25
C LEU A 72 -5.59 -14.03 -5.46
N THR A 73 -5.37 -14.90 -6.44
CA THR A 73 -4.03 -15.36 -6.81
C THR A 73 -3.60 -14.72 -8.12
N GLY A 74 -2.30 -14.73 -8.35
CA GLY A 74 -1.75 -14.33 -9.62
C GLY A 74 -0.27 -14.67 -9.71
N VAL A 75 0.28 -14.29 -10.85
CA VAL A 75 1.68 -14.45 -11.20
C VAL A 75 2.31 -13.08 -11.45
N GLY A 76 3.61 -13.01 -11.31
CA GLY A 76 4.34 -11.79 -11.58
C GLY A 76 5.79 -12.05 -11.91
N VAL A 77 6.41 -11.01 -12.46
CA VAL A 77 7.82 -10.97 -12.78
C VAL A 77 8.38 -9.69 -12.18
N THR A 78 9.51 -9.79 -11.48
CA THR A 78 10.17 -8.65 -10.85
C THR A 78 11.65 -8.63 -11.17
N THR A 79 12.20 -7.42 -11.31
CA THR A 79 13.63 -7.15 -11.42
C THR A 79 13.96 -5.97 -10.52
N ALA A 80 15.20 -5.88 -10.07
CA ALA A 80 15.61 -4.85 -9.15
C ALA A 80 17.06 -4.42 -9.43
N GLN A 81 17.31 -3.12 -9.38
CA GLN A 81 18.65 -2.56 -9.43
C GLN A 81 18.99 -2.03 -8.03
N ARG A 82 19.86 -2.77 -7.33
CA ARG A 82 20.30 -2.44 -5.97
C ARG A 82 21.32 -1.31 -5.95
N GLU A 83 22.16 -1.22 -6.97
CA GLU A 83 23.23 -0.22 -7.06
C GLU A 83 22.98 0.67 -8.28
N ARG A 84 22.88 1.97 -8.04
CA ARG A 84 22.74 3.01 -9.07
C ARG A 84 23.76 4.11 -8.79
N ALA A 85 24.18 4.80 -9.84
CA ALA A 85 25.16 5.88 -9.74
C ALA A 85 24.73 7.02 -8.79
N ASP A 86 23.42 7.21 -8.59
CA ASP A 86 22.85 8.21 -7.69
C ASP A 86 22.67 7.71 -6.25
N GLY A 87 23.18 6.51 -5.92
CA GLY A 87 23.03 5.86 -4.61
C GLY A 87 21.61 5.38 -4.29
N SER A 88 20.65 5.59 -5.20
CA SER A 88 19.28 5.12 -5.04
C SER A 88 19.14 3.65 -5.41
N ARG A 89 18.03 3.02 -4.99
CA ARG A 89 17.65 1.69 -5.46
C ARG A 89 16.31 1.74 -6.15
N VAL A 90 16.07 0.79 -7.04
CA VAL A 90 14.77 0.64 -7.72
C VAL A 90 14.42 -0.83 -7.84
N SER A 91 13.15 -1.15 -7.63
CA SER A 91 12.58 -2.46 -7.95
C SER A 91 11.38 -2.22 -8.86
N ALA A 92 11.19 -3.08 -9.84
CA ALA A 92 10.11 -3.01 -10.81
C ALA A 92 9.44 -4.38 -10.90
N LEU A 93 8.14 -4.39 -11.12
CA LEU A 93 7.39 -5.62 -11.31
C LEU A 93 6.25 -5.45 -12.31
N ARG A 94 5.91 -6.55 -12.95
CA ARG A 94 4.64 -6.76 -13.65
C ARG A 94 3.91 -7.91 -13.01
N PHE A 95 2.59 -7.87 -13.04
CA PHE A 95 1.76 -8.90 -12.47
C PHE A 95 0.49 -9.11 -13.31
N ALA A 96 -0.04 -10.32 -13.24
CA ALA A 96 -1.32 -10.70 -13.80
C ALA A 96 -2.09 -11.56 -12.79
N SER A 97 -3.39 -11.33 -12.67
CA SER A 97 -4.30 -12.11 -11.85
C SER A 97 -4.71 -13.39 -12.57
N ASP A 98 -4.81 -14.48 -11.83
CA ASP A 98 -5.33 -15.77 -12.35
C ASP A 98 -6.87 -15.76 -12.48
N SER A 99 -7.54 -14.73 -11.97
CA SER A 99 -8.99 -14.67 -11.84
C SER A 99 -9.60 -13.39 -12.42
N GLY A 100 -10.69 -13.55 -13.17
CA GLY A 100 -11.55 -12.45 -13.66
C GLY A 100 -12.27 -11.69 -12.55
N TRP A 101 -12.34 -12.25 -11.33
CA TRP A 101 -12.94 -11.60 -10.17
C TRP A 101 -12.00 -10.58 -9.50
N SER A 102 -10.69 -10.68 -9.73
CA SER A 102 -9.75 -9.70 -9.17
C SER A 102 -10.00 -8.30 -9.75
N PRO A 103 -10.09 -7.26 -8.92
CA PRO A 103 -10.11 -5.89 -9.44
C PRO A 103 -8.81 -5.49 -10.14
N LEU A 104 -7.70 -6.11 -9.77
CA LEU A 104 -6.37 -5.85 -10.31
C LEU A 104 -6.05 -6.96 -11.31
N GLN A 105 -6.37 -6.75 -12.60
CA GLN A 105 -6.22 -7.77 -13.64
C GLN A 105 -4.77 -7.90 -14.10
N GLU A 106 -4.24 -6.88 -14.76
CA GLU A 106 -2.86 -6.84 -15.28
C GLU A 106 -2.27 -5.50 -14.86
N GLY A 107 -1.07 -5.48 -14.29
CA GLY A 107 -0.49 -4.25 -13.80
C GLY A 107 1.02 -4.22 -13.79
N ALA A 108 1.54 -3.02 -13.58
CA ALA A 108 2.94 -2.74 -13.48
C ALA A 108 3.18 -1.76 -12.33
N GLY A 109 4.22 -2.04 -11.55
CA GLY A 109 4.54 -1.25 -10.38
C GLY A 109 6.03 -1.14 -10.17
N TYR A 110 6.43 -0.16 -9.39
CA TYR A 110 7.82 0.01 -9.02
C TYR A 110 7.93 0.55 -7.60
N TRP A 111 9.11 0.33 -7.03
CA TRP A 111 9.58 0.90 -5.79
C TRP A 111 10.84 1.69 -6.02
N ARG A 112 10.97 2.83 -5.36
CA ARG A 112 12.20 3.62 -5.32
C ARG A 112 12.62 3.85 -3.88
N TYR A 113 13.93 3.80 -3.67
CA TYR A 113 14.59 3.98 -2.40
C TYR A 113 15.54 5.13 -2.57
N LEU A 114 15.10 6.33 -2.20
CA LEU A 114 15.87 7.56 -2.35
C LEU A 114 16.55 7.87 -1.02
N THR A 115 17.86 8.05 -1.02
CA THR A 115 18.56 8.62 0.14
C THR A 115 17.97 10.00 0.41
N ALA A 116 17.59 10.26 1.65
CA ALA A 116 16.94 11.52 1.97
C ALA A 116 17.93 12.66 2.12
N ASP A 117 17.45 13.87 1.81
CA ASP A 117 18.16 15.11 2.06
C ASP A 117 18.58 15.20 3.54
N GLY A 118 19.87 15.40 3.80
CA GLY A 118 20.44 15.44 5.15
C GLY A 118 20.79 14.07 5.77
N GLY A 119 20.78 12.98 5.00
CA GLY A 119 21.41 11.69 5.35
C GLY A 119 20.68 10.81 6.37
N SER A 120 19.66 11.30 7.08
CA SER A 120 19.02 10.57 8.18
C SER A 120 17.96 9.53 7.75
N GLY A 121 18.19 8.77 6.68
CA GLY A 121 17.39 7.62 6.24
C GLY A 121 16.84 7.67 4.81
N VAL A 122 15.79 6.88 4.52
CA VAL A 122 15.30 6.62 3.15
C VAL A 122 13.90 7.19 2.90
N THR A 123 13.69 7.80 1.74
CA THR A 123 12.35 8.08 1.19
C THR A 123 11.94 6.90 0.31
N PHE A 124 10.95 6.15 0.78
CA PHE A 124 10.42 4.97 0.10
C PHE A 124 9.18 5.35 -0.70
N VAL A 125 9.21 5.07 -2.00
CA VAL A 125 8.15 5.43 -2.94
C VAL A 125 7.66 4.20 -3.66
N THR A 126 6.35 4.09 -3.86
CA THR A 126 5.76 3.20 -4.85
C THR A 126 4.86 3.96 -5.80
N GLY A 127 4.94 3.59 -7.07
CA GLY A 127 3.94 3.94 -8.07
C GLY A 127 3.52 2.67 -8.80
N TYR A 128 2.23 2.50 -9.04
CA TYR A 128 1.73 1.42 -9.89
C TYR A 128 0.40 1.75 -10.53
N ASP A 129 0.17 1.15 -11.69
CA ASP A 129 -1.11 1.18 -12.39
C ASP A 129 -1.47 -0.23 -12.83
N TYR A 130 -2.77 -0.46 -13.01
CA TYR A 130 -3.30 -1.74 -13.43
C TYR A 130 -4.55 -1.53 -14.28
N ARG A 131 -4.83 -2.51 -15.11
CA ARG A 131 -6.11 -2.66 -15.80
C ARG A 131 -7.12 -3.23 -14.81
N SER A 132 -8.25 -2.56 -14.68
CA SER A 132 -9.37 -3.06 -13.89
C SER A 132 -10.27 -3.95 -14.72
N TRP A 133 -11.38 -4.39 -14.10
CA TRP A 133 -12.38 -5.20 -14.76
C TRP A 133 -12.84 -4.66 -16.12
N ARG A 134 -13.17 -5.57 -17.03
CA ARG A 134 -13.61 -5.25 -18.40
C ARG A 134 -15.13 -5.12 -18.55
N TRP A 135 -15.92 -5.41 -17.50
CA TRP A 135 -17.38 -5.33 -17.56
C TRP A 135 -17.90 -3.88 -17.34
N PRO A 136 -19.09 -3.53 -17.86
CA PRO A 136 -19.64 -2.18 -17.77
C PRO A 136 -19.83 -1.70 -16.32
N GLY A 137 -19.16 -0.61 -15.93
CA GLY A 137 -19.19 -0.09 -14.55
C GLY A 137 -17.98 -0.52 -13.70
N GLY A 138 -17.21 -1.52 -14.14
CA GLY A 138 -15.97 -1.93 -13.47
C GLY A 138 -14.98 -0.78 -13.29
N ALA A 139 -14.80 0.06 -14.31
CA ALA A 139 -13.94 1.26 -14.23
C ALA A 139 -14.44 2.32 -13.24
N TRP A 140 -15.76 2.45 -13.07
CA TRP A 140 -16.35 3.37 -12.10
C TRP A 140 -16.08 2.87 -10.67
N CYS A 141 -16.37 1.59 -10.41
CA CYS A 141 -16.09 0.95 -9.12
C CYS A 141 -14.59 1.00 -8.79
N ASP A 142 -13.74 0.73 -9.78
CA ASP A 142 -12.29 0.81 -9.64
C ASP A 142 -11.83 2.21 -9.22
N ARG A 143 -12.34 3.26 -9.88
CA ARG A 143 -11.96 4.65 -9.61
C ARG A 143 -12.37 5.12 -8.22
N TRP A 144 -13.57 4.76 -7.75
CA TRP A 144 -14.16 5.34 -6.54
C TRP A 144 -14.04 4.46 -5.30
N VAL A 145 -13.85 3.15 -5.47
CA VAL A 145 -13.79 2.19 -4.35
C VAL A 145 -12.44 1.50 -4.30
N VAL A 146 -12.08 0.78 -5.36
CA VAL A 146 -10.90 -0.10 -5.35
C VAL A 146 -9.61 0.70 -5.23
N ARG A 147 -9.33 1.64 -6.14
CA ARG A 147 -8.07 2.42 -6.12
C ARG A 147 -7.88 3.21 -4.83
N PRO A 148 -8.89 3.91 -4.30
CA PRO A 148 -8.77 4.58 -3.00
C PRO A 148 -8.46 3.61 -1.85
N LEU A 149 -9.15 2.46 -1.80
CA LEU A 149 -8.94 1.43 -0.78
C LEU A 149 -7.55 0.81 -0.89
N VAL A 150 -7.13 0.41 -2.09
CA VAL A 150 -5.84 -0.21 -2.37
C VAL A 150 -4.69 0.77 -2.11
N GLY A 151 -4.87 2.05 -2.47
CA GLY A 151 -3.92 3.12 -2.13
C GLY A 151 -3.84 3.37 -0.62
N TRP A 152 -4.97 3.34 0.10
CA TRP A 152 -4.99 3.41 1.56
C TRP A 152 -4.30 2.21 2.21
N LEU A 153 -4.56 0.99 1.72
CA LEU A 153 -3.97 -0.25 2.24
C LEU A 153 -2.46 -0.30 1.99
N THR A 154 -2.01 0.20 0.85
CA THR A 154 -0.59 0.38 0.52
C THR A 154 0.08 1.35 1.51
N ALA A 155 -0.55 2.51 1.77
CA ALA A 155 -0.06 3.49 2.74
C ALA A 155 -0.04 2.96 4.18
N TRP A 156 -1.07 2.23 4.58
CA TRP A 156 -1.10 1.58 5.90
C TRP A 156 0.04 0.55 6.03
N SER A 157 0.29 -0.23 4.98
CA SER A 157 1.38 -1.20 4.92
C SER A 157 2.76 -0.55 5.00
N PHE A 158 2.95 0.59 4.32
CA PHE A 158 4.18 1.38 4.39
C PHE A 158 4.46 1.90 5.79
N ASP A 159 3.44 2.41 6.50
CA ASP A 159 3.63 2.86 7.88
C ASP A 159 3.91 1.69 8.84
N ARG A 160 3.32 0.51 8.60
CA ARG A 160 3.65 -0.71 9.33
C ARG A 160 5.10 -1.16 9.10
N LEU A 161 5.57 -1.10 7.86
CA LEU A 161 6.98 -1.31 7.52
C LEU A 161 7.89 -0.28 8.23
N ARG A 162 7.50 0.99 8.24
CA ARG A 162 8.23 2.05 8.96
C ARG A 162 8.36 1.74 10.44
N LEU A 163 7.27 1.32 11.11
CA LEU A 163 7.32 0.96 12.53
C LEU A 163 8.28 -0.20 12.81
N TRP A 164 8.33 -1.18 11.91
CA TRP A 164 9.27 -2.29 12.04
C TRP A 164 10.71 -1.85 11.80
N ALA A 165 10.96 -1.04 10.77
CA ALA A 165 12.29 -0.57 10.41
C ALA A 165 12.86 0.45 11.42
N GLU A 166 12.05 1.39 11.90
CA GLU A 166 12.50 2.47 12.80
C GLU A 166 12.54 2.07 14.28
N ARG A 167 11.64 1.17 14.71
CA ARG A 167 11.40 0.92 16.15
C ARG A 167 11.45 -0.56 16.52
N GLY A 168 11.71 -1.45 15.57
CA GLY A 168 11.69 -2.89 15.81
C GLY A 168 10.29 -3.45 16.17
N VAL A 169 9.22 -2.65 16.03
CA VAL A 169 7.85 -3.12 16.28
C VAL A 169 7.48 -4.06 15.16
N THR A 170 7.44 -5.36 15.45
CA THR A 170 7.12 -6.37 14.43
C THR A 170 5.76 -6.09 13.81
N PRO A 171 5.55 -6.45 12.53
CA PRO A 171 4.27 -6.22 11.88
C PRO A 171 3.09 -6.80 12.64
N GLU A 172 3.25 -7.95 13.29
CA GLU A 172 2.21 -8.61 14.09
C GLU A 172 1.89 -7.84 15.38
N ARG A 173 2.91 -7.28 16.05
CA ARG A 173 2.71 -6.40 17.22
C ARG A 173 2.02 -5.09 16.83
N ALA A 174 2.41 -4.51 15.70
CA ALA A 174 1.78 -3.29 15.19
C ALA A 174 0.28 -3.49 14.89
N LEU A 175 -0.11 -4.67 14.40
CA LEU A 175 -1.52 -5.07 14.29
C LEU A 175 -2.20 -5.15 15.66
N GLY A 176 -1.55 -5.82 16.62
CA GLY A 176 -2.05 -5.92 18.00
C GLY A 176 -2.30 -4.55 18.63
N HIS A 177 -1.38 -3.60 18.46
CA HIS A 177 -1.58 -2.22 18.92
C HIS A 177 -2.80 -1.55 18.27
N GLY A 178 -2.99 -1.73 16.96
CA GLY A 178 -4.17 -1.20 16.27
C GLY A 178 -5.47 -1.80 16.78
N LEU A 179 -5.51 -3.11 17.00
CA LEU A 179 -6.68 -3.81 17.57
C LEU A 179 -6.97 -3.33 19.00
N ALA A 180 -5.95 -3.23 19.84
CA ALA A 180 -6.09 -2.74 21.20
C ALA A 180 -6.58 -1.29 21.23
N GLU A 181 -6.09 -0.44 20.34
CA GLU A 181 -6.52 0.96 20.24
C GLU A 181 -7.98 1.09 19.78
N VAL A 182 -8.41 0.29 18.80
CA VAL A 182 -9.83 0.24 18.38
C VAL A 182 -10.71 -0.29 19.50
N ALA A 183 -10.29 -1.36 20.17
CA ALA A 183 -11.02 -1.93 21.30
C ALA A 183 -11.17 -0.92 22.45
N ALA A 184 -10.12 -0.16 22.77
CA ALA A 184 -10.18 0.90 23.77
C ALA A 184 -11.16 2.00 23.39
N ARG A 185 -11.15 2.47 22.13
CA ARG A 185 -12.09 3.50 21.64
C ARG A 185 -13.54 3.02 21.71
N ILE A 186 -13.80 1.78 21.30
CA ILE A 186 -15.13 1.16 21.40
C ILE A 186 -15.54 1.00 22.86
N GLY A 187 -14.64 0.54 23.73
CA GLY A 187 -14.89 0.38 25.16
C GLY A 187 -15.26 1.71 25.83
N VAL A 188 -14.54 2.79 25.54
CA VAL A 188 -14.87 4.13 26.05
C VAL A 188 -16.26 4.57 25.56
N ALA A 189 -16.56 4.42 24.27
CA ALA A 189 -17.87 4.76 23.72
C ALA A 189 -19.01 3.95 24.37
N ALA A 190 -18.79 2.66 24.60
CA ALA A 190 -19.74 1.75 25.21
C ALA A 190 -19.95 2.02 26.71
N LEU A 191 -18.96 2.58 27.41
CA LEU A 191 -19.09 2.98 28.81
C LEU A 191 -19.74 4.35 28.98
N VAL A 192 -19.35 5.34 28.17
CA VAL A 192 -19.84 6.72 28.29
C VAL A 192 -21.31 6.85 27.87
N GLY A 193 -21.74 6.15 26.82
CA GLY A 193 -23.12 6.23 26.34
C GLY A 193 -24.15 5.96 27.45
N PRO A 194 -24.14 4.76 28.05
CA PRO A 194 -25.05 4.41 29.15
C PRO A 194 -24.87 5.27 30.41
N ALA A 195 -23.67 5.79 30.67
CA ALA A 195 -23.41 6.65 31.82
C ALA A 195 -24.04 8.05 31.69
N VAL A 196 -24.29 8.52 30.47
CA VAL A 196 -24.88 9.84 30.19
C VAL A 196 -26.41 9.77 30.03
N GLY A 197 -26.96 8.66 29.52
CA GLY A 197 -28.40 8.52 29.38
C GLY A 197 -28.86 7.13 28.92
N ALA A 198 -30.14 6.84 29.10
CA ALA A 198 -30.76 5.59 28.67
C ALA A 198 -31.33 5.66 27.24
N GLY A 199 -31.59 4.49 26.64
CA GLY A 199 -32.26 4.38 25.34
C GLY A 199 -31.54 5.13 24.22
N ALA A 200 -32.29 5.90 23.44
CA ALA A 200 -31.76 6.64 22.28
C ALA A 200 -30.68 7.67 22.68
N VAL A 201 -30.80 8.31 23.84
CA VAL A 201 -29.82 9.31 24.31
C VAL A 201 -28.46 8.66 24.52
N GLY A 202 -28.40 7.55 25.26
CA GLY A 202 -27.14 6.84 25.50
C GLY A 202 -26.50 6.28 24.23
N LEU A 203 -27.30 5.77 23.29
CA LEU A 203 -26.81 5.30 21.99
C LEU A 203 -26.20 6.44 21.16
N LEU A 204 -26.87 7.59 21.09
CA LEU A 204 -26.38 8.76 20.36
C LEU A 204 -25.11 9.33 21.01
N THR A 205 -25.05 9.37 22.34
CA THR A 205 -23.83 9.80 23.06
C THR A 205 -22.68 8.84 22.80
N GLY A 206 -22.88 7.53 22.93
CA GLY A 206 -21.85 6.53 22.65
C GLY A 206 -21.35 6.60 21.21
N PHE A 207 -22.27 6.75 20.24
CA PHE A 207 -21.92 6.95 18.84
C PHE A 207 -21.11 8.23 18.62
N ALA A 208 -21.53 9.35 19.21
CA ALA A 208 -20.81 10.61 19.12
C ALA A 208 -19.39 10.50 19.70
N VAL A 209 -19.22 9.85 20.86
CA VAL A 209 -17.91 9.57 21.45
C VAL A 209 -17.04 8.73 20.53
N LEU A 210 -17.60 7.69 19.90
CA LEU A 210 -16.87 6.88 18.95
C LEU A 210 -16.40 7.70 17.74
N VAL A 211 -17.28 8.53 17.16
CA VAL A 211 -16.95 9.42 16.03
C VAL A 211 -15.86 10.42 16.42
N LEU A 212 -16.00 11.09 17.58
CA LEU A 212 -15.00 12.03 18.07
C LEU A 212 -13.66 11.34 18.35
N SER A 213 -13.69 10.12 18.90
CA SER A 213 -12.47 9.33 19.12
C SER A 213 -11.75 9.02 17.81
N ALA A 214 -12.47 8.84 16.69
CA ALA A 214 -11.87 8.62 15.37
C ALA A 214 -11.05 9.82 14.87
N CYS A 215 -11.36 11.03 15.33
CA CYS A 215 -10.58 12.24 15.06
C CYS A 215 -9.27 12.29 15.86
N VAL A 216 -9.17 11.55 16.97
CA VAL A 216 -7.93 11.47 17.76
C VAL A 216 -6.87 10.71 16.95
N PRO A 217 -5.66 11.28 16.75
CA PRO A 217 -4.60 10.62 16.01
C PRO A 217 -4.25 9.24 16.61
N PRO A 218 -4.20 8.18 15.78
CA PRO A 218 -3.56 6.93 16.13
C PRO A 218 -2.22 7.05 16.82
N SER A 219 -2.04 6.19 17.83
CA SER A 219 -0.81 6.09 18.63
C SER A 219 0.43 5.97 17.75
N ALA A 220 1.57 6.45 18.25
CA ALA A 220 2.84 6.42 17.55
C ALA A 220 3.31 5.02 17.15
N VAL A 221 2.77 3.96 17.79
CA VAL A 221 3.07 2.55 17.52
C VAL A 221 1.95 1.81 16.76
N THR A 222 0.89 2.51 16.38
CA THR A 222 -0.22 1.99 15.56
C THR A 222 0.00 2.42 14.10
N PRO A 223 -0.10 1.50 13.12
CA PRO A 223 0.03 1.87 11.72
C PRO A 223 -1.10 2.80 11.26
N ALA A 224 -0.76 3.83 10.49
CA ALA A 224 -1.70 4.84 10.03
C ALA A 224 -1.38 5.32 8.61
N ALA A 225 -2.27 5.03 7.66
CA ALA A 225 -2.13 5.45 6.25
C ALA A 225 -1.96 6.96 6.08
N ARG A 226 -2.54 7.78 6.97
CA ARG A 226 -2.43 9.26 6.90
C ARG A 226 -1.00 9.79 7.08
N ARG A 227 -0.06 8.97 7.59
CA ARG A 227 1.36 9.35 7.70
C ARG A 227 2.09 9.28 6.36
N CYS A 228 1.49 8.64 5.35
CA CYS A 228 2.05 8.57 4.00
C CYS A 228 1.47 9.64 3.08
N ARG A 229 2.27 10.12 2.15
CA ARG A 229 1.80 10.97 1.04
C ARG A 229 1.25 10.07 -0.05
N ARG A 230 0.03 10.34 -0.53
CA ARG A 230 -0.63 9.60 -1.63
C ARG A 230 -0.64 10.35 -2.97
N ARG A 231 0.11 11.46 -3.02
CA ARG A 231 0.34 12.26 -4.22
C ARG A 231 1.81 12.64 -4.22
N ALA A 232 2.41 12.58 -5.40
CA ALA A 232 3.80 12.97 -5.59
C ALA A 232 4.03 14.42 -5.18
N ARG A 233 5.22 14.71 -4.65
CA ARG A 233 5.64 16.10 -4.43
C ARG A 233 5.71 16.82 -5.77
N ARG A 234 5.43 18.12 -5.72
CA ARG A 234 5.48 19.00 -6.90
C ARG A 234 6.89 19.45 -7.26
N ASP A 235 7.91 19.07 -6.48
CA ASP A 235 9.31 19.34 -6.78
C ASP A 235 9.84 18.39 -7.89
N SER A 236 11.06 18.64 -8.38
CA SER A 236 11.71 17.81 -9.39
C SER A 236 11.90 16.37 -8.92
N VAL A 237 12.33 16.19 -7.66
CA VAL A 237 12.60 14.87 -7.05
C VAL A 237 11.34 14.03 -6.97
N GLY A 238 10.23 14.58 -6.46
CA GLY A 238 8.94 13.90 -6.39
C GLY A 238 8.35 13.60 -7.76
N ARG A 239 8.47 14.52 -8.72
CA ARG A 239 8.05 14.25 -10.11
C ARG A 239 8.87 13.13 -10.74
N ALA A 240 10.18 13.09 -10.52
CA ALA A 240 11.05 12.01 -11.00
C ALA A 240 10.72 10.68 -10.32
N ALA A 241 10.47 10.71 -9.00
CA ALA A 241 10.10 9.54 -8.22
C ALA A 241 8.78 8.92 -8.68
N ALA A 242 7.81 9.75 -9.09
CA ALA A 242 6.51 9.32 -9.58
C ALA A 242 6.50 8.77 -11.03
N ARG A 243 7.59 8.96 -11.79
CA ARG A 243 7.69 8.44 -13.16
C ARG A 243 8.06 6.95 -13.14
N PRO A 244 7.34 6.11 -13.90
CA PRO A 244 7.72 4.72 -14.12
C PRO A 244 9.19 4.61 -14.57
N PRO A 245 10.02 3.77 -13.93
CA PRO A 245 11.41 3.57 -14.34
C PRO A 245 11.49 2.84 -15.67
N ARG A 246 12.56 3.11 -16.46
CA ARG A 246 12.86 2.36 -17.69
C ARG A 246 13.00 0.86 -17.47
N LEU A 247 13.36 0.45 -16.26
CA LEU A 247 13.43 -0.95 -15.82
C LEU A 247 12.11 -1.70 -16.01
N LEU A 248 10.95 -1.03 -16.02
CA LEU A 248 9.68 -1.69 -16.35
C LEU A 248 9.56 -2.15 -17.80
N ASN A 249 10.36 -1.59 -18.70
CA ASN A 249 10.34 -1.94 -20.13
C ASN A 249 11.13 -3.21 -20.42
N SER A 250 12.01 -3.65 -19.51
CA SER A 250 12.72 -4.93 -19.65
C SER A 250 11.93 -6.11 -19.12
N LEU A 251 10.76 -5.87 -18.52
CA LEU A 251 9.87 -6.91 -18.03
C LEU A 251 8.81 -7.24 -19.08
N GLU A 252 8.73 -8.51 -19.44
CA GLU A 252 7.60 -9.07 -20.19
C GLU A 252 6.35 -9.18 -19.30
N LEU A 253 5.19 -9.31 -19.93
CA LEU A 253 3.98 -9.65 -19.20
C LEU A 253 4.08 -11.11 -18.70
N PRO A 254 3.71 -11.40 -17.44
CA PRO A 254 3.76 -12.75 -16.88
C PRO A 254 2.79 -13.72 -17.57
#